data_AF-A0A8S1NP37-F1
#
_entry.id   AF-A0A8S1NP37-F1
#
_cell.length_a   1.000
_cell.length_b   1.000
_cell.length_c   1.000
_cell.angle_alpha   90.00
_cell.angle_beta   90.00
_cell.angle_gamma   90.00
#
_symmetry.space_group_name_H-M   'P 1'
#
loop_
_entity.id
_entity.type
_entity.pdbx_description
1 polymer ?
#
loop_
_entity_poly.entity_id
_entity_poly.type
_entity_poly.pdbx_seq_one_letter_code
_entity_poly.pdbx_strand_id
1 'polypeptide(L)'
;MSSLFKEVPLKQVIAEKIQKIQRLVTMLKDIQQEEEEVLKQFNKMTKDAKSIEEFYDIMEMINYEMCIRNYDKLEIMDEINRQEEQLLSKQASLEKQLKEALRELETSQKFQQTRSLRQTGRYLQFKDNNHNLNIEDQNIQSNIITSYDFEEQSRLNDKIQENIFNDPIKYNNQEGIDETQVYDWILDIDLINNVQQGWPVYISKQFQANKELIGLANSNNESKASIKWEGATVAVVGLYDKGKTFVLNNLTQSNLPSGKKVTTKGISFKHVDVDSGTQLILVDTAGSYSPVKIQSALSIVEKEATEHFIIDLVFELSDYFICVVNDFTSLDQRYLDRLSRQIQNSSKTFREIIVVHNLKEIETPEILQHVWTTQVTQIYSTGGSIQRTKVAASNPRKNELQEKHVLWFKTQYTRHVCLVSDDSQLGLDVNPWVFSLLKYWLKAVFVPVNRQFSVCENILQYATSKLTQYFKREINVKLIDTDNQFVKKIVQKEADLQNGELKIPQTNIDQSGLILARPDSFAPATDIIANDKYIIYMDVPGINEEDIEMYRQNVVTIVKGNRKKPYQEEQSDHIKKQERKYGEFTLSFRIPENFERKWKHFGIENGVLKIVYEKDKDDIVPNKFFNQNE
;
A
#
# COMPACT_ATOMS: atom_id res chain seq x y z
N MET A 1 -21.06 2.35 -3.96
CA MET A 1 -22.42 2.92 -3.93
C MET A 1 -23.40 2.15 -4.82
N SER A 2 -23.12 1.88 -6.11
CA SER A 2 -24.07 1.15 -6.98
C SER A 2 -24.20 -0.37 -6.74
N SER A 3 -23.31 -1.00 -5.97
CA SER A 3 -23.36 -2.45 -5.69
C SER A 3 -24.09 -2.84 -4.40
N LEU A 4 -24.48 -1.87 -3.56
CA LEU A 4 -25.17 -2.12 -2.28
C LEU A 4 -26.70 -2.18 -2.41
N PHE A 5 -27.24 -1.69 -3.52
CA PHE A 5 -28.64 -1.88 -3.86
C PHE A 5 -28.74 -3.02 -4.86
N LYS A 6 -28.89 -4.26 -4.38
CA LYS A 6 -29.53 -5.29 -5.20
C LYS A 6 -30.95 -4.79 -5.47
N GLU A 7 -31.15 -4.20 -6.65
CA GLU A 7 -32.46 -3.81 -7.18
C GLU A 7 -33.33 -5.07 -7.37
N VAL A 8 -33.91 -5.58 -6.29
CA VAL A 8 -35.31 -5.96 -6.37
C VAL A 8 -36.05 -4.66 -6.09
N PRO A 9 -36.93 -4.15 -6.99
CA PRO A 9 -37.48 -2.82 -6.82
C PRO A 9 -38.32 -2.85 -5.55
N LEU A 10 -37.80 -2.28 -4.46
CA LEU A 10 -38.49 -2.17 -3.18
C LEU A 10 -39.89 -1.54 -3.36
N LYS A 11 -39.99 -0.66 -4.36
CA LYS A 11 -41.21 -0.04 -4.86
C LYS A 11 -42.27 -1.05 -5.34
N GLN A 12 -41.85 -2.14 -5.98
CA GLN A 12 -42.72 -3.20 -6.48
C GLN A 12 -43.26 -4.05 -5.31
N VAL A 13 -42.40 -4.42 -4.35
CA VAL A 13 -42.81 -5.17 -3.15
C VAL A 13 -43.77 -4.36 -2.26
N ILE A 14 -43.51 -3.06 -2.10
CA ILE A 14 -44.41 -2.16 -1.35
C ILE A 14 -45.74 -1.99 -2.08
N ALA A 15 -45.71 -1.80 -3.41
CA ALA A 15 -46.93 -1.67 -4.22
C ALA A 15 -47.81 -2.93 -4.15
N GLU A 16 -47.21 -4.13 -4.22
CA GLU A 16 -47.93 -5.40 -4.08
C GLU A 16 -48.60 -5.55 -2.72
N LYS A 17 -47.91 -5.20 -1.62
CA LYS A 17 -48.47 -5.24 -0.27
C LYS A 17 -49.59 -4.21 -0.06
N ILE A 18 -49.44 -2.99 -0.57
CA ILE A 18 -50.50 -1.97 -0.54
C ILE A 18 -51.73 -2.46 -1.30
N GLN A 19 -51.54 -3.05 -2.48
CA GLN A 19 -52.64 -3.59 -3.28
C GLN A 19 -53.36 -4.74 -2.55
N LYS A 20 -52.62 -5.60 -1.83
CA LYS A 20 -53.20 -6.67 -1.02
C LYS A 20 -54.04 -6.13 0.15
N ILE A 21 -53.54 -5.12 0.87
CA ILE A 21 -54.29 -4.46 1.96
C ILE A 21 -55.56 -3.78 1.42
N GLN A 22 -55.48 -3.11 0.27
CA GLN A 22 -56.65 -2.49 -0.37
C GLN A 22 -57.73 -3.53 -0.72
N ARG A 23 -57.35 -4.73 -1.17
CA ARG A 23 -58.31 -5.82 -1.42
C ARG A 23 -58.98 -6.29 -0.13
N LEU A 24 -58.20 -6.50 0.94
CA LEU A 24 -58.74 -6.92 2.24
C LEU A 24 -59.71 -5.89 2.83
N VAL A 25 -59.38 -4.59 2.71
CA VAL A 25 -60.29 -3.50 3.12
C VAL A 25 -61.56 -3.47 2.28
N THR A 26 -61.48 -3.83 1.00
CA THR A 26 -62.67 -3.95 0.14
C THR A 26 -63.56 -5.09 0.61
N MET A 27 -62.98 -6.26 0.90
CA MET A 27 -63.72 -7.41 1.45
C MET A 27 -64.43 -7.07 2.77
N LEU A 28 -63.79 -6.29 3.66
CA LEU A 28 -64.45 -5.83 4.90
C LEU A 28 -65.67 -4.94 4.64
N LYS A 29 -65.60 -4.07 3.62
CA LYS A 29 -66.72 -3.22 3.21
C LYS A 29 -67.85 -4.05 2.61
N ASP A 30 -67.52 -5.06 1.82
CA ASP A 30 -68.50 -5.97 1.23
C ASP A 30 -69.26 -6.74 2.33
N ILE A 31 -68.55 -7.29 3.33
CA ILE A 31 -69.18 -7.96 4.48
C ILE A 31 -70.07 -6.98 5.25
N GLN A 32 -69.63 -5.74 5.44
CA GLN A 32 -70.44 -4.72 6.12
C GLN A 32 -71.73 -4.40 5.33
N GLN A 33 -71.66 -4.33 4.01
CA GLN A 33 -72.83 -4.12 3.16
C GLN A 33 -73.78 -5.34 3.20
N GLU A 34 -73.25 -6.55 3.23
CA GLU A 34 -74.04 -7.77 3.40
C GLU A 34 -74.77 -7.79 4.75
N GLU A 35 -74.13 -7.38 5.85
CA GLU A 35 -74.79 -7.27 7.16
C GLU A 35 -75.97 -6.31 7.11
N GLU A 36 -75.83 -5.17 6.44
CA GLU A 36 -76.94 -4.21 6.28
C GLU A 36 -78.11 -4.84 5.50
N GLU A 37 -77.84 -5.63 4.46
CA GLU A 37 -78.88 -6.33 3.70
C GLU A 37 -79.52 -7.47 4.51
N VAL A 38 -78.75 -8.25 5.27
CA VAL A 38 -79.26 -9.27 6.19
C VAL A 38 -80.17 -8.64 7.24
N LEU A 39 -79.78 -7.50 7.83
CA LEU A 39 -80.60 -6.76 8.78
C LEU A 39 -81.87 -6.18 8.15
N LYS A 40 -81.85 -5.76 6.88
CA LYS A 40 -83.06 -5.35 6.16
C LYS A 40 -84.01 -6.53 5.91
N GLN A 41 -83.47 -7.68 5.51
CA GLN A 41 -84.27 -8.90 5.32
C GLN A 41 -84.88 -9.39 6.64
N PHE A 42 -84.10 -9.37 7.72
CA PHE A 42 -84.59 -9.66 9.06
C PHE A 42 -85.79 -8.79 9.47
N ASN A 43 -85.66 -7.47 9.30
CA ASN A 43 -86.72 -6.53 9.64
C ASN A 43 -88.00 -6.76 8.82
N LYS A 44 -87.90 -7.40 7.65
CA LYS A 44 -89.04 -7.84 6.85
C LYS A 44 -89.63 -9.15 7.40
N MET A 45 -88.78 -10.16 7.60
CA MET A 45 -89.20 -11.49 8.09
C MET A 45 -89.87 -11.42 9.46
N THR A 46 -89.37 -10.57 10.37
CA THR A 46 -89.95 -10.36 11.70
C THR A 46 -91.32 -9.70 11.68
N LYS A 47 -91.61 -8.85 10.69
CA LYS A 47 -92.94 -8.24 10.50
C LYS A 47 -93.96 -9.24 9.98
N ASP A 48 -93.50 -10.26 9.25
CA ASP A 48 -94.33 -11.27 8.61
C ASP A 48 -94.53 -12.53 9.50
N ALA A 49 -93.83 -12.62 10.64
CA ALA A 49 -93.90 -13.75 11.57
C ALA A 49 -95.28 -13.88 12.23
N LYS A 50 -95.85 -15.10 12.21
CA LYS A 50 -97.22 -15.37 12.67
C LYS A 50 -97.29 -16.07 14.03
N SER A 51 -96.16 -16.54 14.55
CA SER A 51 -96.05 -17.17 15.86
C SER A 51 -94.78 -16.76 16.60
N ILE A 52 -94.78 -16.97 17.92
CA ILE A 52 -93.60 -16.73 18.78
C ILE A 52 -92.46 -17.68 18.40
N GLU A 53 -92.78 -18.93 18.02
CA GLU A 53 -91.81 -19.94 17.61
C GLU A 53 -91.11 -19.55 16.30
N GLU A 54 -91.87 -19.08 15.30
CA GLU A 54 -91.33 -18.57 14.03
C GLU A 54 -90.44 -17.33 14.26
N PHE A 55 -90.79 -16.47 15.21
CA PHE A 55 -89.93 -15.35 15.61
C PHE A 55 -88.61 -15.81 16.24
N TYR A 56 -88.63 -16.84 17.10
CA TYR A 56 -87.42 -17.40 17.71
C TYR A 56 -86.49 -18.02 16.67
N ASP A 57 -87.02 -18.78 15.71
CA ASP A 57 -86.21 -19.39 14.64
C ASP A 57 -85.51 -18.31 13.78
N ILE A 58 -86.23 -17.22 13.46
CA ILE A 58 -85.65 -16.08 12.73
C ILE A 58 -84.53 -15.41 13.55
N MET A 59 -84.71 -15.25 14.87
CA MET A 59 -83.68 -14.68 15.76
C MET A 59 -82.42 -15.56 15.83
N GLU A 60 -82.58 -16.88 15.91
CA GLU A 60 -81.46 -17.82 15.95
C GLU A 60 -80.69 -17.83 14.63
N MET A 61 -81.40 -17.82 13.50
CA MET A 61 -80.80 -17.76 12.17
C MET A 61 -79.92 -16.52 11.99
N ILE A 62 -80.37 -15.36 12.48
CA ILE A 62 -79.58 -14.12 12.35
C ILE A 62 -78.43 -14.05 13.34
N ASN A 63 -78.63 -14.56 14.55
CA ASN A 63 -77.53 -14.67 15.49
C ASN A 63 -76.41 -15.55 14.89
N TYR A 64 -76.76 -16.63 14.20
CA TYR A 64 -75.81 -17.49 13.49
C TYR A 64 -75.11 -16.75 12.34
N GLU A 65 -75.87 -16.10 11.46
CA GLU A 65 -75.33 -15.33 10.31
C GLU A 65 -74.45 -14.14 10.72
N MET A 66 -74.79 -13.47 11.82
CA MET A 66 -73.98 -12.39 12.40
C MET A 66 -72.70 -12.93 13.06
N CYS A 67 -72.76 -14.11 13.70
CA CYS A 67 -71.57 -14.74 14.27
C CYS A 67 -70.55 -15.14 13.20
N ILE A 68 -71.01 -15.69 12.07
CA ILE A 68 -70.13 -16.03 10.93
C ILE A 68 -69.44 -14.78 10.39
N ARG A 69 -70.20 -13.71 10.12
CA ARG A 69 -69.62 -12.47 9.57
C ARG A 69 -68.66 -11.78 10.52
N ASN A 70 -68.94 -11.82 11.82
CA ASN A 70 -68.00 -11.34 12.84
C ASN A 70 -66.70 -12.15 12.85
N TYR A 71 -66.79 -13.47 12.66
CA TYR A 71 -65.61 -14.34 12.54
C TYR A 71 -64.78 -14.00 11.28
N ASP A 72 -65.42 -13.87 10.12
CA ASP A 72 -64.75 -13.52 8.86
C ASP A 72 -64.08 -12.14 8.94
N LYS A 73 -64.73 -11.16 9.57
CA LYS A 73 -64.14 -9.85 9.83
C LYS A 73 -62.90 -9.93 10.71
N LEU A 74 -62.93 -10.74 11.77
CA LEU A 74 -61.79 -10.94 12.66
C LEU A 74 -60.61 -11.56 11.90
N GLU A 75 -60.85 -12.57 11.07
CA GLU A 75 -59.79 -13.22 10.27
C GLU A 75 -59.15 -12.23 9.27
N ILE A 76 -59.96 -11.43 8.59
CA ILE A 76 -59.45 -10.41 7.66
C ILE A 76 -58.66 -9.33 8.42
N MET A 77 -59.13 -8.92 9.60
CA MET A 77 -58.47 -7.91 10.42
C MET A 77 -57.12 -8.40 10.95
N ASP A 78 -57.02 -9.67 11.35
CA ASP A 78 -55.76 -10.29 11.76
C ASP A 78 -54.75 -10.37 10.61
N GLU A 79 -55.19 -10.69 9.39
CA GLU A 79 -54.29 -10.69 8.22
C GLU A 79 -53.85 -9.26 7.85
N ILE A 80 -54.71 -8.25 8.00
CA ILE A 80 -54.31 -6.84 7.82
C ILE A 80 -53.21 -6.46 8.83
N ASN A 81 -53.42 -6.76 10.11
CA ASN A 81 -52.44 -6.49 11.18
C ASN A 81 -51.10 -7.18 10.90
N ARG A 82 -51.13 -8.44 10.44
CA ARG A 82 -49.94 -9.20 10.07
C ARG A 82 -49.19 -8.56 8.89
N GLN A 83 -49.90 -8.05 7.89
CA GLN A 83 -49.26 -7.34 6.77
C GLN A 83 -48.63 -6.01 7.21
N GLU A 84 -49.28 -5.30 8.14
CA GLU A 84 -48.79 -4.04 8.71
C GLU A 84 -47.52 -4.24 9.55
N GLU A 85 -47.47 -5.24 10.43
CA GLU A 85 -46.26 -5.59 11.21
C GLU A 85 -45.06 -5.92 10.30
N GLN A 86 -45.32 -6.64 9.20
CA GLN A 86 -44.28 -6.95 8.21
C GLN A 86 -43.76 -5.70 7.48
N LEU A 87 -44.61 -4.70 7.25
CA LEU A 87 -44.20 -3.43 6.65
C LEU A 87 -43.39 -2.59 7.64
N LEU A 88 -43.83 -2.50 8.90
CA LEU A 88 -43.14 -1.76 9.96
C LEU A 88 -41.74 -2.33 10.25
N SER A 89 -41.61 -3.65 10.35
CA SER A 89 -40.30 -4.31 10.53
C SER A 89 -39.36 -4.07 9.35
N LYS A 90 -39.89 -4.04 8.12
CA LYS A 90 -39.09 -3.73 6.92
C LYS A 90 -38.67 -2.26 6.88
N GLN A 91 -39.56 -1.34 7.28
CA GLN A 91 -39.26 0.09 7.40
C GLN A 91 -38.13 0.32 8.40
N ALA A 92 -38.20 -0.27 9.60
CA ALA A 92 -37.15 -0.15 10.62
C ALA A 92 -35.79 -0.67 10.11
N SER A 93 -35.79 -1.76 9.34
CA SER A 93 -34.57 -2.28 8.72
C SER A 93 -33.98 -1.31 7.70
N LEU A 94 -34.81 -0.63 6.91
CA LEU A 94 -34.37 0.34 5.89
C LEU A 94 -33.87 1.63 6.52
N GLU A 95 -34.54 2.12 7.56
CA GLU A 95 -34.09 3.29 8.32
C GLU A 95 -32.71 3.06 8.95
N LYS A 96 -32.45 1.85 9.45
CA LYS A 96 -31.13 1.46 9.95
C LYS A 96 -30.07 1.49 8.84
N GLN A 97 -30.36 0.90 7.68
CA GLN A 97 -29.46 0.91 6.52
C GLN A 97 -29.19 2.33 6.01
N LEU A 98 -30.21 3.18 5.97
CA LEU A 98 -30.09 4.58 5.57
C LEU A 98 -29.20 5.36 6.54
N LYS A 99 -29.37 5.15 7.85
CA LYS A 99 -28.55 5.80 8.88
C LYS A 99 -27.08 5.36 8.82
N GLU A 100 -26.81 4.10 8.49
CA GLU A 100 -25.46 3.59 8.25
C GLU A 100 -24.84 4.22 6.99
N ALA A 101 -25.58 4.26 5.88
CA ALA A 101 -25.13 4.88 4.63
C ALA A 101 -24.87 6.40 4.77
N LEU A 102 -25.69 7.11 5.54
CA LEU A 102 -25.49 8.53 5.84
C LEU A 102 -24.22 8.76 6.67
N ARG A 103 -23.93 7.90 7.64
CA ARG A 103 -22.66 7.95 8.40
C ARG A 103 -21.45 7.68 7.51
N GLU A 104 -21.54 6.71 6.59
CA GLU A 104 -20.48 6.45 5.60
C GLU A 104 -20.25 7.64 4.66
N LEU A 105 -21.33 8.32 4.25
CA LEU A 105 -21.24 9.51 3.41
C LEU A 105 -20.59 10.69 4.16
N GLU A 106 -21.01 10.95 5.41
CA GLU A 106 -20.45 12.02 6.24
C GLU A 106 -18.96 11.79 6.53
N THR A 107 -18.58 10.55 6.84
CA THR A 107 -17.17 10.18 7.07
C THR A 107 -16.34 10.33 5.80
N SER A 108 -16.87 9.93 4.64
CA SER A 108 -16.23 10.13 3.35
C SER A 108 -16.06 11.61 2.98
N GLN A 109 -17.06 12.45 3.24
CA GLN A 109 -17.00 13.90 3.01
C GLN A 109 -16.00 14.60 3.92
N LYS A 110 -15.99 14.25 5.22
CA LYS A 110 -14.96 14.73 6.16
C LYS A 110 -13.56 14.33 5.70
N PHE A 111 -13.38 13.09 5.25
CA PHE A 111 -12.10 12.63 4.71
C PHE A 111 -11.67 13.42 3.47
N GLN A 112 -12.58 13.68 2.52
CA GLN A 112 -12.27 14.47 1.33
C GLN A 112 -11.94 15.93 1.67
N GLN A 113 -12.65 16.54 2.62
CA GLN A 113 -12.37 17.91 3.08
C GLN A 113 -11.01 18.00 3.78
N THR A 114 -10.70 17.08 4.69
CA THR A 114 -9.39 17.03 5.37
C THR A 114 -8.25 16.81 4.38
N ARG A 115 -8.45 15.95 3.37
CA ARG A 115 -7.49 15.72 2.29
C ARG A 115 -7.29 16.96 1.42
N SER A 116 -8.36 17.67 1.07
CA SER A 116 -8.31 18.91 0.28
C SER A 116 -7.60 20.06 1.03
N LEU A 117 -7.85 20.21 2.34
CA LEU A 117 -7.19 21.22 3.17
C LEU A 117 -5.68 20.98 3.32
N ARG A 118 -5.25 19.71 3.38
CA ARG A 118 -3.82 19.33 3.42
C ARG A 118 -3.14 19.48 2.06
N GLN A 119 -3.82 19.16 0.96
CA GLN A 119 -3.28 19.30 -0.40
C GLN A 119 -3.16 20.76 -0.87
N THR A 120 -4.00 21.65 -0.37
CA THR A 120 -3.96 23.10 -0.71
C THR A 120 -2.96 23.89 0.13
N GLY A 121 -2.23 23.26 1.05
CA GLY A 121 -1.29 23.93 1.95
C GLY A 121 -1.96 24.91 2.94
N ARG A 122 -3.30 24.94 3.01
CA ARG A 122 -4.08 25.79 3.91
C ARG A 122 -4.25 25.22 5.32
N TYR A 123 -3.76 24.01 5.57
CA TYR A 123 -3.67 23.47 6.92
C TYR A 123 -2.51 24.14 7.67
N LEU A 124 -2.71 25.39 8.08
CA LEU A 124 -1.81 26.10 8.98
C LEU A 124 -1.88 25.45 10.36
N GLN A 125 -0.70 25.10 10.88
CA GLN A 125 -0.48 24.80 12.29
C GLN A 125 -1.10 25.92 13.13
N PHE A 126 -1.97 25.58 14.08
CA PHE A 126 -2.23 26.46 15.20
C PHE A 126 -0.93 26.56 16.02
N LYS A 127 -0.19 27.64 15.76
CA LYS A 127 0.71 28.23 16.74
C LYS A 127 0.08 29.53 17.19
N ASP A 128 0.06 29.69 18.51
CA ASP A 128 -0.26 30.91 19.21
C ASP A 128 0.32 32.16 18.53
N ASN A 129 -0.49 33.21 18.45
CA ASN A 129 -0.07 34.54 18.87
C ASN A 129 -1.29 35.44 19.07
N ASN A 130 -1.46 35.86 20.31
CA ASN A 130 -2.10 37.13 20.63
C ASN A 130 -1.35 38.26 19.92
N HIS A 131 -1.99 38.92 18.95
CA HIS A 131 -1.80 40.35 18.76
C HIS A 131 -3.14 41.01 18.41
N ASN A 132 -3.52 41.95 19.28
CA ASN A 132 -4.67 42.83 19.17
C ASN A 132 -4.77 43.48 17.80
N LEU A 133 -5.96 43.44 17.20
CA LEU A 133 -6.52 44.56 16.44
C LEU A 133 -8.05 44.55 16.65
N ASN A 134 -8.53 45.62 17.27
CA ASN A 134 -9.95 46.00 17.35
C ASN A 134 -10.55 46.09 15.95
N ILE A 135 -11.83 45.69 15.80
CA ILE A 135 -12.91 46.47 15.18
C ILE A 135 -14.23 45.80 15.57
N GLU A 136 -15.13 46.61 16.11
CA GLU A 136 -16.52 46.34 16.40
C GLU A 136 -17.28 46.01 15.08
N ASP A 137 -18.11 44.97 15.06
CA ASP A 137 -19.54 45.11 14.73
C ASP A 137 -20.32 43.78 14.71
N GLN A 138 -21.26 43.72 15.65
CA GLN A 138 -22.62 43.16 15.66
C GLN A 138 -23.03 41.97 14.76
N ASN A 139 -23.59 40.98 15.49
CA ASN A 139 -24.71 40.11 15.15
C ASN A 139 -24.52 39.00 14.10
N ILE A 140 -24.40 37.76 14.59
CA ILE A 140 -25.45 36.72 14.48
C ILE A 140 -25.12 35.59 15.48
N GLN A 141 -26.02 35.35 16.43
CA GLN A 141 -25.96 34.29 17.42
C GLN A 141 -26.32 32.92 16.82
N SER A 142 -25.49 31.91 17.08
CA SER A 142 -25.97 30.54 17.30
C SER A 142 -25.05 29.84 18.31
N ASN A 143 -25.55 29.68 19.53
CA ASN A 143 -24.87 29.10 20.69
C ASN A 143 -24.49 27.63 20.44
N ILE A 144 -23.21 27.30 20.65
CA ILE A 144 -22.74 25.93 20.91
C ILE A 144 -21.78 25.98 22.12
N ILE A 145 -22.28 25.40 23.22
CA ILE A 145 -21.59 24.60 24.25
C ILE A 145 -20.40 25.28 24.98
N THR A 146 -20.65 25.70 26.21
CA THR A 146 -19.62 25.94 27.22
C THR A 146 -19.47 24.76 28.18
N SER A 147 -18.24 24.65 28.67
CA SER A 147 -17.73 23.99 29.88
C SER A 147 -17.56 22.46 29.87
N TYR A 148 -16.36 22.02 29.48
CA TYR A 148 -15.59 21.08 30.27
C TYR A 148 -14.13 21.58 30.33
N ASP A 149 -13.62 21.74 31.56
CA ASP A 149 -12.38 22.42 31.93
C ASP A 149 -11.13 21.94 31.18
N PHE A 150 -10.57 22.83 30.37
CA PHE A 150 -9.33 22.60 29.60
C PHE A 150 -8.06 22.82 30.45
N GLU A 151 -8.16 23.56 31.56
CA GLU A 151 -7.00 23.92 32.39
C GLU A 151 -6.49 22.74 33.24
N GLU A 152 -7.35 21.82 33.66
CA GLU A 152 -6.90 20.61 34.37
C GLU A 152 -6.22 19.61 33.41
N GLN A 153 -6.67 19.49 32.16
CA GLN A 153 -6.04 18.60 31.17
C GLN A 153 -4.67 19.11 30.71
N SER A 154 -4.49 20.42 30.55
CA SER A 154 -3.17 20.99 30.20
C SER A 154 -2.16 20.78 31.32
N ARG A 155 -2.54 20.99 32.58
CA ARG A 155 -1.65 20.77 33.73
C ARG A 155 -1.34 19.29 33.97
N LEU A 156 -2.26 18.39 33.60
CA LEU A 156 -2.02 16.95 33.64
C LEU A 156 -1.10 16.50 32.50
N ASN A 157 -1.26 17.03 31.29
CA ASN A 157 -0.39 16.75 30.15
C ASN A 157 1.03 17.30 30.35
N ASP A 158 1.20 18.50 30.91
CA ASP A 158 2.52 19.06 31.17
C ASP A 158 3.28 18.27 32.26
N LYS A 159 2.56 17.77 33.28
CA LYS A 159 3.15 16.88 34.31
C LYS A 159 3.41 15.45 33.82
N ILE A 160 2.66 14.96 32.83
CA ILE A 160 2.85 13.65 32.21
C ILE A 160 4.02 13.68 31.20
N GLN A 161 4.21 14.81 30.49
CA GLN A 161 5.33 14.97 29.56
C GLN A 161 6.69 15.08 30.25
N GLU A 162 6.76 15.57 31.49
CA GLU A 162 8.05 15.62 32.23
C GLU A 162 8.54 14.25 32.74
N ASN A 163 7.73 13.18 32.76
CA ASN A 163 8.11 11.93 33.44
C ASN A 163 7.80 10.60 32.72
N ILE A 164 7.31 10.58 31.47
CA ILE A 164 6.92 9.30 30.81
C ILE A 164 7.57 9.05 29.44
N PHE A 165 8.16 10.06 28.80
CA PHE A 165 8.99 9.84 27.62
C PHE A 165 10.44 10.16 27.96
N ASN A 166 11.33 9.16 27.87
CA ASN A 166 12.71 9.47 27.53
C ASN A 166 12.64 10.37 26.29
N ASP A 167 13.09 11.61 26.42
CA ASP A 167 13.13 12.59 25.33
C ASP A 167 13.48 11.86 24.02
N PRO A 168 12.64 11.91 22.97
CA PRO A 168 13.17 11.60 21.65
C PRO A 168 14.30 12.59 21.45
N ILE A 169 15.53 12.08 21.43
CA ILE A 169 16.74 12.91 21.35
C ILE A 169 16.49 13.92 20.23
N LYS A 170 16.30 15.18 20.62
CA LYS A 170 16.36 16.31 19.70
C LYS A 170 17.77 16.25 19.15
N TYR A 171 17.93 15.67 17.96
CA TYR A 171 19.16 15.87 17.21
C TYR A 171 19.26 17.38 17.04
N ASN A 172 20.18 17.97 17.81
CA ASN A 172 20.44 19.39 17.82
C ASN A 172 20.66 19.82 16.37
N ASN A 173 20.17 21.02 16.04
CA ASN A 173 20.40 21.70 14.78
C ASN A 173 21.90 21.99 14.57
N GLN A 174 22.71 20.96 14.34
CA GLN A 174 24.09 21.04 13.90
C GLN A 174 24.21 20.27 12.58
N GLU A 175 24.89 20.88 11.63
CA GLU A 175 25.12 20.36 10.29
C GLU A 175 25.75 18.97 10.34
N GLY A 176 25.12 17.99 9.67
CA GLY A 176 25.66 16.66 9.42
C GLY A 176 25.50 15.66 10.59
N ILE A 177 24.89 14.50 10.30
CA ILE A 177 24.87 13.35 11.23
C ILE A 177 26.19 12.59 11.06
N ASP A 178 26.93 12.31 12.15
CA ASP A 178 28.12 11.45 12.10
C ASP A 178 27.68 9.99 11.83
N GLU A 179 27.80 9.58 10.57
CA GLU A 179 27.47 8.25 10.06
C GLU A 179 28.21 7.13 10.80
N THR A 180 29.37 7.43 11.41
CA THR A 180 30.18 6.47 12.19
C THR A 180 29.69 6.29 13.64
N GLN A 181 28.57 6.89 14.03
CA GLN A 181 28.04 6.79 15.40
C GLN A 181 26.63 6.19 15.48
N VAL A 182 25.97 5.98 14.35
CA VAL A 182 24.54 5.66 14.31
C VAL A 182 24.31 4.16 14.09
N TYR A 183 24.62 3.71 12.88
CA TYR A 183 24.54 2.32 12.48
C TYR A 183 25.89 1.65 12.72
N ASP A 184 25.89 0.34 12.95
CA ASP A 184 27.13 -0.39 13.17
C ASP A 184 27.92 -0.47 11.86
N TRP A 185 27.18 -0.56 10.75
CA TRP A 185 27.74 -0.57 9.42
C TRP A 185 26.83 0.11 8.38
N ILE A 186 27.39 0.94 7.51
CA ILE A 186 26.65 1.60 6.42
C ILE A 186 27.39 1.39 5.11
N LEU A 187 26.71 0.79 4.14
CA LEU A 187 27.14 0.69 2.75
C LEU A 187 26.41 1.75 1.94
N ASP A 188 27.13 2.82 1.58
CA ASP A 188 26.58 3.97 0.87
C ASP A 188 26.68 3.75 -0.65
N ILE A 189 25.59 3.24 -1.22
CA ILE A 189 25.44 3.06 -2.66
C ILE A 189 24.53 4.17 -3.18
N ASP A 190 25.13 5.26 -3.66
CA ASP A 190 24.35 6.31 -4.32
C ASP A 190 23.93 5.87 -5.73
N LEU A 191 24.92 5.44 -6.53
CA LEU A 191 24.75 4.87 -7.87
C LEU A 191 25.55 3.57 -8.02
N ILE A 192 25.02 2.63 -8.80
CA ILE A 192 25.63 1.32 -9.03
C ILE A 192 26.95 1.40 -9.82
N ASN A 193 27.06 2.37 -10.74
CA ASN A 193 28.28 2.62 -11.53
C ASN A 193 29.45 3.17 -10.69
N ASN A 194 29.16 3.81 -9.56
CA ASN A 194 30.19 4.36 -8.66
C ASN A 194 31.06 3.28 -8.00
N VAL A 195 30.77 1.99 -8.19
CA VAL A 195 31.64 0.89 -7.76
C VAL A 195 33.06 0.99 -8.35
N GLN A 196 33.23 1.67 -9.49
CA GLN A 196 34.55 1.94 -10.08
C GLN A 196 35.38 2.92 -9.23
N GLN A 197 34.71 3.93 -8.64
CA GLN A 197 35.32 4.93 -7.77
C GLN A 197 35.35 4.49 -6.30
N GLY A 198 34.55 3.47 -5.98
CA GLY A 198 34.43 2.84 -4.69
C GLY A 198 33.22 3.31 -3.91
N TRP A 199 32.36 2.36 -3.52
CA TRP A 199 31.26 2.65 -2.58
C TRP A 199 31.81 2.82 -1.18
N PRO A 200 31.59 3.97 -0.52
CA PRO A 200 32.05 4.16 0.84
C PRO A 200 31.30 3.24 1.81
N VAL A 201 32.06 2.73 2.77
CA VAL A 201 31.61 1.84 3.81
C VAL A 201 31.99 2.46 5.15
N TYR A 202 31.01 2.92 5.90
CA TYR A 202 31.21 3.55 7.20
C TYR A 202 31.03 2.50 8.30
N ILE A 203 32.01 2.38 9.18
CA ILE A 203 31.99 1.48 10.33
C ILE A 203 31.93 2.31 11.59
N SER A 204 31.07 1.90 12.53
CA SER A 204 30.89 2.69 13.73
C SER A 204 32.09 2.64 14.66
N LYS A 205 32.38 3.75 15.35
CA LYS A 205 33.47 3.83 16.33
C LYS A 205 33.24 2.88 17.50
N GLN A 206 31.98 2.73 17.92
CA GLN A 206 31.57 1.80 18.98
C GLN A 206 31.79 0.35 18.55
N PHE A 207 31.51 0.05 17.29
CA PHE A 207 31.74 -1.28 16.71
C PHE A 207 33.24 -1.58 16.56
N GLN A 208 34.05 -0.58 16.16
CA GLN A 208 35.50 -0.72 16.02
C GLN A 208 36.28 -0.73 17.34
N ALA A 209 35.76 -0.13 18.41
CA ALA A 209 36.36 -0.17 19.74
C ALA A 209 36.33 -1.58 20.35
N ASN A 210 35.36 -2.42 19.95
CA ASN A 210 35.41 -3.86 20.16
C ASN A 210 36.40 -4.49 19.17
N LYS A 211 37.70 -4.19 19.34
CA LYS A 211 38.80 -4.52 18.40
C LYS A 211 38.98 -6.01 18.05
N GLU A 212 38.23 -6.93 18.66
CA GLU A 212 38.14 -8.34 18.25
C GLU A 212 37.16 -8.57 17.06
N LEU A 213 36.40 -7.54 16.65
CA LEU A 213 35.31 -7.64 15.66
C LEU A 213 35.62 -7.08 14.26
N ILE A 214 36.84 -6.60 13.99
CA ILE A 214 37.25 -6.16 12.65
C ILE A 214 38.64 -6.70 12.26
N GLY A 215 38.79 -8.02 12.14
CA GLY A 215 39.85 -8.66 11.38
C GLY A 215 39.74 -8.33 9.90
N LEU A 216 40.47 -7.31 9.46
CA LEU A 216 40.96 -7.25 8.08
C LEU A 216 42.44 -7.52 8.07
N ALA A 217 42.83 -8.24 7.03
CA ALA A 217 44.17 -8.75 6.81
C ALA A 217 45.22 -7.64 6.92
N ASN A 218 46.02 -7.69 7.98
CA ASN A 218 47.41 -7.30 7.83
C ASN A 218 48.05 -8.37 6.95
N SER A 219 48.64 -7.92 5.83
CA SER A 219 49.60 -8.71 5.08
C SER A 219 50.67 -9.24 6.03
N ASN A 220 50.90 -10.55 5.98
CA ASN A 220 51.95 -11.36 6.63
C ASN A 220 51.44 -12.21 7.80
N ASN A 221 51.16 -13.48 7.45
CA ASN A 221 51.16 -14.68 8.30
C ASN A 221 50.78 -14.54 9.78
N GLU A 222 49.56 -14.94 10.13
CA GLU A 222 49.24 -16.07 11.04
C GLU A 222 47.73 -16.08 11.39
N SER A 223 47.13 -17.28 11.39
CA SER A 223 45.79 -17.64 11.90
C SER A 223 44.57 -16.80 11.44
N LYS A 224 43.89 -17.31 10.40
CA LYS A 224 42.56 -16.86 9.93
C LYS A 224 41.47 -17.08 11.00
N ALA A 225 41.12 -16.05 11.76
CA ALA A 225 39.83 -15.97 12.42
C ALA A 225 38.89 -15.10 11.56
N SER A 226 38.08 -15.72 10.70
CA SER A 226 37.00 -15.01 10.03
C SER A 226 35.91 -14.69 11.05
N ILE A 227 35.59 -13.40 11.19
CA ILE A 227 34.60 -12.88 12.13
C ILE A 227 33.22 -13.36 11.72
N LYS A 228 32.40 -13.72 12.69
CA LYS A 228 31.03 -14.15 12.45
C LYS A 228 30.08 -13.28 13.26
N TRP A 229 29.31 -12.43 12.59
CA TRP A 229 28.09 -11.88 13.15
C TRP A 229 27.18 -13.04 13.50
N GLU A 230 26.56 -13.00 14.67
CA GLU A 230 25.60 -13.99 15.11
C GLU A 230 24.21 -13.36 15.16
N GLY A 231 23.26 -13.95 14.44
CA GLY A 231 21.88 -13.51 14.50
C GLY A 231 21.09 -13.82 13.24
N ALA A 232 19.80 -13.48 13.28
CA ALA A 232 18.92 -13.52 12.12
C ALA A 232 18.89 -12.14 11.44
N THR A 233 18.95 -12.10 10.12
CA THR A 233 18.94 -10.84 9.37
C THR A 233 17.51 -10.47 8.99
N VAL A 234 17.04 -9.30 9.43
CA VAL A 234 15.68 -8.81 9.18
C VAL A 234 15.74 -7.52 8.39
N ALA A 235 15.27 -7.54 7.14
CA ALA A 235 15.18 -6.34 6.32
C ALA A 235 13.90 -5.57 6.55
N VAL A 236 14.04 -4.27 6.74
CA VAL A 236 12.93 -3.32 6.74
C VAL A 236 12.95 -2.55 5.44
N VAL A 237 11.92 -2.81 4.64
CA VAL A 237 11.83 -2.41 3.23
C VAL A 237 10.51 -1.69 2.96
N GLY A 238 10.40 -1.07 1.79
CA GLY A 238 9.24 -0.28 1.38
C GLY A 238 9.63 1.05 0.74
N LEU A 239 8.65 1.69 0.10
CA LEU A 239 8.88 2.91 -0.67
C LEU A 239 9.44 4.06 0.19
N TYR A 240 9.88 5.12 -0.49
CA TYR A 240 10.34 6.35 0.14
C TYR A 240 9.26 6.98 1.04
N ASP A 241 9.71 7.59 2.15
CA ASP A 241 8.88 8.29 3.15
C ASP A 241 7.76 7.47 3.85
N LYS A 242 7.92 6.14 3.94
CA LYS A 242 6.95 5.26 4.65
C LYS A 242 7.19 5.11 6.17
N GLY A 243 8.29 5.65 6.69
CA GLY A 243 8.64 5.55 8.12
C GLY A 243 9.24 4.21 8.55
N LYS A 244 10.08 3.61 7.70
CA LYS A 244 10.85 2.38 8.02
C LYS A 244 11.65 2.50 9.31
N THR A 245 12.46 3.56 9.43
CA THR A 245 13.30 3.81 10.61
C THR A 245 12.48 4.08 11.88
N PHE A 246 11.28 4.66 11.75
CA PHE A 246 10.35 4.81 12.88
C PHE A 246 9.88 3.44 13.41
N VAL A 247 9.51 2.52 12.51
CA VAL A 247 9.12 1.15 12.88
C VAL A 247 10.30 0.42 13.52
N LEU A 248 11.51 0.56 12.96
CA LEU A 248 12.74 -0.03 13.50
C LEU A 248 13.02 0.43 14.94
N ASN A 249 13.06 1.75 15.18
CA ASN A 249 13.36 2.31 16.50
C ASN A 249 12.42 1.79 17.59
N ASN A 250 11.12 1.77 17.31
CA ASN A 250 10.12 1.28 18.25
C ASN A 250 10.18 -0.24 18.47
N LEU A 251 10.55 -0.98 17.43
CA LEU A 251 10.69 -2.44 17.52
C LEU A 251 11.90 -2.86 18.36
N THR A 252 12.98 -2.09 18.31
CA THR A 252 14.29 -2.52 18.85
C THR A 252 14.86 -1.57 19.90
N GLN A 253 14.07 -0.60 20.37
CA GLN A 253 14.47 0.42 21.34
C GLN A 253 15.77 1.13 20.93
N SER A 254 15.96 1.26 19.63
CA SER A 254 17.14 1.88 19.04
C SER A 254 16.88 3.38 18.84
N ASN A 255 17.95 4.17 18.91
CA ASN A 255 17.91 5.61 18.68
C ASN A 255 18.51 5.94 17.31
N LEU A 256 17.93 5.39 16.24
CA LEU A 256 18.35 5.71 14.88
C LEU A 256 17.73 7.06 14.46
N PRO A 257 18.48 7.94 13.78
CA PRO A 257 17.98 9.15 13.18
C PRO A 257 16.80 8.87 12.26
N SER A 258 15.67 9.52 12.53
CA SER A 258 14.44 9.34 11.74
C SER A 258 13.74 10.67 11.52
N GLY A 259 12.94 10.75 10.45
CA GLY A 259 12.17 11.95 10.09
C GLY A 259 12.51 12.49 8.70
N LYS A 260 11.77 13.51 8.24
CA LYS A 260 11.88 14.00 6.85
C LYS A 260 13.20 14.71 6.52
N LYS A 261 13.94 15.15 7.53
CA LYS A 261 15.25 15.80 7.37
C LYS A 261 16.40 14.80 7.25
N VAL A 262 16.13 13.51 7.46
CA VAL A 262 17.16 12.48 7.54
C VAL A 262 16.78 11.32 6.63
N THR A 263 17.70 10.96 5.73
CA THR A 263 17.52 9.82 4.84
C THR A 263 18.54 8.74 5.18
N THR A 264 18.07 7.51 5.39
CA THR A 264 18.94 6.34 5.46
C THR A 264 19.73 6.22 4.14
N LYS A 265 21.04 6.02 4.24
CA LYS A 265 21.92 5.85 3.10
C LYS A 265 22.02 4.39 2.70
N GLY A 266 21.97 4.13 1.40
CA GLY A 266 22.14 2.81 0.79
C GLY A 266 21.54 1.67 1.61
N ILE A 267 22.42 0.88 2.22
CA ILE A 267 22.09 -0.25 3.10
C ILE A 267 22.79 -0.04 4.44
N SER A 268 22.00 0.05 5.52
CA SER A 268 22.49 0.30 6.87
C SER A 268 22.17 -0.87 7.80
N PHE A 269 23.14 -1.33 8.58
CA PHE A 269 23.04 -2.48 9.47
C PHE A 269 23.10 -2.05 10.93
N LYS A 270 22.21 -2.62 11.74
CA LYS A 270 22.24 -2.47 13.19
C LYS A 270 22.06 -3.82 13.88
N HIS A 271 23.00 -4.17 14.74
CA HIS A 271 22.90 -5.30 15.63
C HIS A 271 22.09 -4.90 16.86
N VAL A 272 21.06 -5.68 17.18
CA VAL A 272 20.13 -5.41 18.28
C VAL A 272 19.77 -6.69 19.02
N ASP A 273 19.61 -6.55 20.33
CA ASP A 273 18.99 -7.58 21.16
C ASP A 273 17.57 -7.14 21.51
N VAL A 274 16.58 -7.82 20.96
CA VAL A 274 15.17 -7.36 21.06
C VAL A 274 14.55 -7.67 22.43
N ASP A 275 14.92 -8.78 23.08
CA ASP A 275 14.31 -9.27 24.33
C ASP A 275 15.30 -10.17 25.12
N SER A 276 16.53 -9.72 25.37
CA SER A 276 17.54 -10.40 26.22
C SER A 276 17.86 -11.84 25.77
N GLY A 277 18.25 -12.00 24.51
CA GLY A 277 18.65 -13.29 23.92
C GLY A 277 18.19 -13.52 22.48
N THR A 278 17.54 -12.55 21.85
CA THR A 278 17.14 -12.62 20.44
C THR A 278 18.00 -11.65 19.65
N GLN A 279 19.15 -12.13 19.18
CA GLN A 279 20.12 -11.33 18.43
C GLN A 279 19.65 -11.18 16.98
N LEU A 280 19.30 -9.96 16.59
CA LEU A 280 18.88 -9.64 15.23
C LEU A 280 19.83 -8.65 14.58
N ILE A 281 19.95 -8.77 13.27
CA ILE A 281 20.67 -7.83 12.42
C ILE A 281 19.62 -7.14 11.57
N LEU A 282 19.31 -5.90 11.94
CA LEU A 282 18.36 -5.09 11.19
C LEU A 282 19.07 -4.53 9.97
N VAL A 283 18.44 -4.70 8.81
CA VAL A 283 18.86 -4.08 7.55
C VAL A 283 17.87 -2.98 7.23
N ASP A 284 18.26 -1.74 7.49
CA ASP A 284 17.51 -0.55 7.10
C ASP A 284 17.96 -0.10 5.71
N THR A 285 16.98 0.19 4.85
CA THR A 285 17.23 0.53 3.46
C THR A 285 16.81 1.96 3.17
N ALA A 286 17.57 2.64 2.31
CA ALA A 286 17.04 3.83 1.66
C ALA A 286 15.71 3.47 0.98
N GLY A 287 14.69 4.30 1.15
CA GLY A 287 13.40 4.02 0.53
C GLY A 287 13.47 4.08 -0.99
N SER A 288 12.87 3.10 -1.65
CA SER A 288 12.78 3.05 -3.12
C SER A 288 11.96 4.22 -3.66
N TYR A 289 12.25 4.65 -4.88
CA TYR A 289 11.72 5.85 -5.52
C TYR A 289 12.07 7.14 -4.79
N SER A 290 13.28 7.20 -4.25
CA SER A 290 13.81 8.43 -3.66
C SER A 290 14.10 9.48 -4.74
N PRO A 291 13.91 10.79 -4.48
CA PRO A 291 14.25 11.82 -5.45
C PRO A 291 15.73 11.77 -5.85
N VAL A 292 16.01 11.98 -7.14
CA VAL A 292 17.36 11.90 -7.72
C VAL A 292 17.84 13.27 -8.13
N LYS A 293 19.10 13.59 -7.82
CA LYS A 293 19.76 14.78 -8.41
C LYS A 293 20.02 14.51 -9.89
N ILE A 294 19.41 15.30 -10.77
CA ILE A 294 19.59 15.16 -12.22
C ILE A 294 20.96 15.75 -12.59
N GLN A 295 21.90 14.88 -12.97
CA GLN A 295 23.22 15.27 -13.48
C GLN A 295 23.37 14.94 -14.97
N SER A 296 22.64 13.95 -15.45
CA SER A 296 22.60 13.51 -16.85
C SER A 296 21.17 13.09 -17.23
N ALA A 297 20.91 12.92 -18.53
CA ALA A 297 19.64 12.39 -19.02
C ALA A 297 19.35 10.95 -18.52
N LEU A 298 20.37 10.25 -18.03
CA LEU A 298 20.28 8.87 -17.54
C LEU A 298 20.23 8.80 -16.00
N SER A 299 20.33 9.90 -15.26
CA SER A 299 20.39 9.85 -13.78
C SER A 299 19.21 9.12 -13.14
N ILE A 300 17.99 9.25 -13.70
CA ILE A 300 16.80 8.54 -13.22
C ILE A 300 16.93 7.03 -13.45
N VAL A 301 17.40 6.64 -14.64
CA VAL A 301 17.65 5.26 -15.04
C VAL A 301 18.71 4.60 -14.16
N GLU A 302 19.81 5.32 -13.94
CA GLU A 302 20.90 4.87 -13.08
C GLU A 302 20.42 4.68 -11.64
N LYS A 303 19.58 5.60 -11.14
CA LYS A 303 18.98 5.41 -9.82
C LYS A 303 18.06 4.21 -9.77
N GLU A 304 17.16 4.03 -10.73
CA GLU A 304 16.24 2.89 -10.76
C GLU A 304 17.02 1.57 -10.77
N ALA A 305 18.05 1.45 -11.62
CA ALA A 305 18.94 0.29 -11.65
C ALA A 305 19.67 0.08 -10.31
N THR A 306 20.07 1.17 -9.66
CA THR A 306 20.71 1.14 -8.33
C THR A 306 19.74 0.66 -7.25
N GLU A 307 18.50 1.14 -7.24
CA GLU A 307 17.47 0.71 -6.30
C GLU A 307 17.13 -0.77 -6.48
N HIS A 308 17.03 -1.22 -7.74
CA HIS A 308 16.84 -2.62 -8.08
C HIS A 308 17.99 -3.50 -7.57
N PHE A 309 19.23 -3.08 -7.79
CA PHE A 309 20.41 -3.75 -7.26
C PHE A 309 20.42 -3.80 -5.73
N ILE A 310 20.08 -2.69 -5.07
CA ILE A 310 19.98 -2.63 -3.60
C ILE A 310 18.92 -3.61 -3.09
N ILE A 311 17.74 -3.66 -3.72
CA ILE A 311 16.66 -4.59 -3.35
C ILE A 311 17.14 -6.04 -3.50
N ASP A 312 17.78 -6.39 -4.62
CA ASP A 312 18.29 -7.74 -4.84
C ASP A 312 19.40 -8.10 -3.83
N LEU A 313 20.29 -7.16 -3.52
CA LEU A 313 21.36 -7.35 -2.54
C LEU A 313 20.78 -7.56 -1.14
N VAL A 314 19.85 -6.70 -0.72
CA VAL A 314 19.13 -6.81 0.57
C VAL A 314 18.35 -8.13 0.62
N PHE A 315 17.74 -8.53 -0.48
CA PHE A 315 17.04 -9.80 -0.57
C PHE A 315 17.97 -10.98 -0.29
N GLU A 316 19.14 -11.05 -0.92
CA GLU A 316 20.09 -12.15 -0.66
C GLU A 316 20.57 -12.16 0.79
N LEU A 317 20.87 -10.99 1.35
CA LEU A 317 21.41 -10.83 2.71
C LEU A 317 20.39 -11.19 3.82
N SER A 318 19.10 -11.02 3.56
CA SER A 318 18.07 -11.04 4.61
C SER A 318 17.36 -12.38 4.74
N ASP A 319 17.06 -12.80 5.96
CA ASP A 319 16.34 -14.02 6.27
C ASP A 319 14.83 -13.80 6.37
N TYR A 320 14.44 -12.57 6.75
CA TYR A 320 13.05 -12.19 6.94
C TYR A 320 12.79 -10.72 6.57
N PHE A 321 11.54 -10.39 6.26
CA PHE A 321 11.19 -9.09 5.66
C PHE A 321 9.99 -8.44 6.37
N ILE A 322 10.17 -7.16 6.70
CA ILE A 322 9.11 -6.25 7.13
C ILE A 322 8.96 -5.18 6.05
N CYS A 323 7.82 -5.16 5.37
CA CYS A 323 7.45 -4.14 4.39
C CYS A 323 6.61 -3.06 5.09
N VAL A 324 7.10 -1.83 5.12
CA VAL A 324 6.41 -0.69 5.72
C VAL A 324 5.72 0.13 4.63
N VAL A 325 4.42 0.32 4.78
CA VAL A 325 3.55 1.08 3.87
C VAL A 325 2.77 2.13 4.67
N ASN A 326 2.21 3.14 4.02
CA ASN A 326 1.27 4.07 4.66
C ASN A 326 -0.12 3.66 4.19
N ASP A 327 -0.76 4.49 3.35
CA ASP A 327 -1.84 4.02 2.50
C ASP A 327 -1.33 2.93 1.54
N PHE A 328 -2.10 1.87 1.39
CA PHE A 328 -1.73 0.70 0.60
C PHE A 328 -2.08 0.88 -0.88
N THR A 329 -1.28 1.71 -1.55
CA THR A 329 -1.48 2.08 -2.95
C THR A 329 -1.16 0.93 -3.91
N SER A 330 -1.51 1.10 -5.18
CA SER A 330 -1.13 0.14 -6.23
C SER A 330 0.39 0.00 -6.41
N LEU A 331 1.17 1.04 -6.10
CA LEU A 331 2.64 0.96 -6.11
C LEU A 331 3.16 0.09 -4.96
N ASP A 332 2.60 0.27 -3.76
CA ASP A 332 2.93 -0.55 -2.59
C ASP A 332 2.55 -2.02 -2.84
N GLN A 333 1.39 -2.28 -3.46
CA GLN A 333 0.95 -3.62 -3.84
C GLN A 333 1.90 -4.27 -4.88
N ARG A 334 2.32 -3.53 -5.91
CA ARG A 334 3.28 -4.03 -6.90
C ARG A 334 4.64 -4.34 -6.28
N TYR A 335 5.12 -3.47 -5.39
CA TYR A 335 6.35 -3.68 -4.65
C TYR A 335 6.28 -4.98 -3.83
N LEU A 336 5.18 -5.16 -3.09
CA LEU A 336 4.95 -6.34 -2.28
C LEU A 336 4.80 -7.62 -3.12
N ASP A 337 4.09 -7.57 -4.25
CA ASP A 337 3.94 -8.71 -5.17
C ASP A 337 5.30 -9.13 -5.76
N ARG A 338 6.14 -8.17 -6.17
CA ARG A 338 7.51 -8.46 -6.65
C ARG A 338 8.34 -9.15 -5.58
N LEU A 339 8.38 -8.61 -4.37
CA LEU A 339 9.12 -9.18 -3.25
C LEU A 339 8.59 -10.59 -2.89
N SER A 340 7.27 -10.75 -2.83
CA SER A 340 6.62 -12.02 -2.54
C SER A 340 7.00 -13.10 -3.56
N ARG A 341 6.96 -12.79 -4.86
CA ARG A 341 7.37 -13.71 -5.93
C ARG A 341 8.85 -14.10 -5.82
N GLN A 342 9.73 -13.14 -5.52
CA GLN A 342 11.15 -13.44 -5.29
C GLN A 342 11.32 -14.41 -4.11
N ILE A 343 10.61 -14.19 -3.00
CA ILE A 343 10.65 -15.10 -1.84
C ILE A 343 10.14 -16.49 -2.22
N GLN A 344 9.00 -16.61 -2.93
CA GLN A 344 8.44 -17.91 -3.31
C GLN A 344 9.36 -18.72 -4.22
N ASN A 345 10.10 -18.04 -5.09
CA ASN A 345 11.06 -18.66 -6.01
C ASN A 345 12.44 -18.88 -5.39
N SER A 346 12.61 -18.58 -4.10
CA SER A 346 13.87 -18.74 -3.39
C SER A 346 13.89 -19.97 -2.47
N SER A 347 15.08 -20.32 -1.99
CA SER A 347 15.31 -21.34 -0.98
C SER A 347 15.16 -20.83 0.46
N LYS A 348 14.68 -19.59 0.67
CA LYS A 348 14.54 -19.02 2.02
C LYS A 348 13.52 -19.78 2.86
N THR A 349 13.86 -19.98 4.14
CA THR A 349 13.04 -20.71 5.12
C THR A 349 11.67 -20.07 5.33
N PHE A 350 11.64 -18.74 5.46
CA PHE A 350 10.41 -18.00 5.67
C PHE A 350 9.88 -17.45 4.36
N ARG A 351 8.64 -17.84 4.04
CA ARG A 351 7.95 -17.47 2.80
C ARG A 351 6.82 -16.47 2.97
N GLU A 352 6.69 -15.88 4.16
CA GLU A 352 5.68 -14.87 4.48
C GLU A 352 6.36 -13.51 4.78
N ILE A 353 5.77 -12.40 4.33
CA ILE A 353 6.23 -11.03 4.59
C ILE A 353 5.35 -10.37 5.65
N ILE A 354 5.95 -9.68 6.62
CA ILE A 354 5.18 -8.80 7.51
C ILE A 354 4.94 -7.48 6.79
N VAL A 355 3.70 -7.02 6.72
CA VAL A 355 3.32 -5.73 6.16
C VAL A 355 2.81 -4.83 7.28
N VAL A 356 3.52 -3.74 7.56
CA VAL A 356 3.16 -2.76 8.57
C VAL A 356 2.56 -1.54 7.88
N HIS A 357 1.27 -1.32 8.06
CA HIS A 357 0.56 -0.13 7.60
C HIS A 357 0.74 0.99 8.63
N ASN A 358 1.71 1.86 8.40
CA ASN A 358 2.07 3.01 9.23
C ASN A 358 1.16 4.21 8.94
N LEU A 359 -0.08 4.16 9.43
CA LEU A 359 -1.13 5.13 9.16
C LEU A 359 -1.03 6.34 10.11
N LYS A 360 0.06 7.12 9.97
CA LYS A 360 0.43 8.24 10.86
C LYS A 360 -0.62 9.34 11.01
N GLU A 361 -1.59 9.40 10.09
CA GLU A 361 -2.63 10.43 10.09
C GLU A 361 -3.94 9.99 10.76
N ILE A 362 -4.02 8.73 11.20
CA ILE A 362 -5.22 8.14 11.77
C ILE A 362 -5.19 8.26 13.28
N GLU A 363 -6.23 8.88 13.85
CA GLU A 363 -6.32 9.17 15.28
C GLU A 363 -7.58 8.57 15.93
N THR A 364 -8.52 8.07 15.13
CA THR A 364 -9.84 7.58 15.60
C THR A 364 -10.15 6.15 15.14
N PRO A 365 -10.80 5.33 15.99
CA PRO A 365 -11.13 3.95 15.66
C PRO A 365 -11.99 3.79 14.39
N GLU A 366 -12.93 4.71 14.17
CA GLU A 366 -13.87 4.64 13.04
C GLU A 366 -13.15 4.79 11.71
N ILE A 367 -12.20 5.74 11.62
CA ILE A 367 -11.41 5.95 10.42
C ILE A 367 -10.45 4.77 10.23
N LEU A 368 -9.82 4.28 11.30
CA LEU A 368 -8.98 3.09 11.23
C LEU A 368 -9.75 1.89 10.66
N GLN A 369 -10.96 1.63 11.14
CA GLN A 369 -11.79 0.53 10.66
C GLN A 369 -12.13 0.66 9.17
N HIS A 370 -12.48 1.87 8.73
CA HIS A 370 -12.77 2.16 7.32
C HIS A 370 -11.54 1.94 6.44
N VAL A 371 -10.40 2.52 6.81
CA VAL A 371 -9.13 2.39 6.08
C VAL A 371 -8.68 0.93 6.03
N TRP A 372 -8.70 0.23 7.16
CA TRP A 372 -8.32 -1.18 7.24
C TRP A 372 -9.19 -2.07 6.36
N THR A 373 -10.49 -1.80 6.33
CA THR A 373 -11.43 -2.57 5.53
C THR A 373 -11.23 -2.35 4.04
N THR A 374 -11.13 -1.09 3.62
CA THR A 374 -10.99 -0.70 2.20
C THR A 374 -9.62 -1.04 1.64
N GLN A 375 -8.55 -0.93 2.43
CA GLN A 375 -7.18 -1.10 1.97
C GLN A 375 -6.58 -2.48 2.25
N VAL A 376 -7.20 -3.32 3.09
CA VAL A 376 -6.65 -4.65 3.41
C VAL A 376 -7.69 -5.74 3.23
N THR A 377 -8.77 -5.72 4.01
CA THR A 377 -9.68 -6.89 4.07
C THR A 377 -10.49 -7.07 2.79
N GLN A 378 -10.95 -5.98 2.15
CA GLN A 378 -11.68 -6.05 0.88
C GLN A 378 -10.76 -6.39 -0.30
N ILE A 379 -9.51 -5.90 -0.30
CA ILE A 379 -8.54 -6.18 -1.37
C ILE A 379 -8.20 -7.68 -1.41
N TYR A 380 -8.06 -8.28 -0.23
CA TYR A 380 -7.72 -9.69 -0.07
C TYR A 380 -8.93 -10.53 0.37
N SER A 381 -10.15 -10.17 -0.05
CA SER A 381 -11.38 -10.88 0.32
C SER A 381 -11.36 -12.36 -0.07
N THR A 382 -10.58 -12.69 -1.09
CA THR A 382 -10.45 -14.06 -1.63
C THR A 382 -9.14 -14.66 -1.11
N GLY A 383 -9.21 -15.49 -0.06
CA GLY A 383 -8.05 -16.19 0.52
C GLY A 383 -7.35 -15.46 1.67
N GLY A 384 -7.85 -14.30 2.09
CA GLY A 384 -7.43 -13.62 3.32
C GLY A 384 -8.33 -13.91 4.51
N SER A 385 -7.80 -13.75 5.73
CA SER A 385 -8.57 -13.93 6.97
C SER A 385 -8.08 -13.04 8.10
N ILE A 386 -9.01 -12.57 8.94
CA ILE A 386 -8.67 -11.88 10.18
C ILE A 386 -8.19 -12.91 11.20
N GLN A 387 -7.07 -12.61 11.84
CA GLN A 387 -6.45 -13.40 12.89
C GLN A 387 -6.35 -12.55 14.16
N ARG A 388 -6.21 -13.22 15.30
CA ARG A 388 -6.00 -12.57 16.60
C ARG A 388 -4.90 -13.27 17.38
N THR A 389 -4.01 -12.50 17.99
CA THR A 389 -2.94 -13.02 18.84
C THR A 389 -2.96 -12.29 20.17
N LYS A 390 -2.89 -13.04 21.28
CA LYS A 390 -2.80 -12.45 22.62
C LYS A 390 -1.34 -12.08 22.87
N VAL A 391 -1.09 -10.83 23.25
CA VAL A 391 0.25 -10.31 23.52
C VAL A 391 0.23 -9.44 24.77
N ALA A 392 1.37 -9.38 25.47
CA ALA A 392 1.56 -8.54 26.65
C ALA A 392 2.41 -7.31 26.27
N ALA A 393 1.96 -6.12 26.67
CA ALA A 393 2.73 -4.88 26.52
C ALA A 393 2.54 -4.01 27.75
N SER A 394 3.52 -3.15 28.05
CA SER A 394 3.36 -2.13 29.08
C SER A 394 2.33 -1.10 28.61
N ASN A 395 1.31 -0.84 29.42
CA ASN A 395 0.31 0.18 29.12
C ASN A 395 0.92 1.57 29.33
N PRO A 396 1.02 2.43 28.30
CA PRO A 396 1.69 3.72 28.42
C PRO A 396 1.06 4.68 29.46
N ARG A 397 -0.23 4.52 29.77
CA ARG A 397 -0.93 5.38 30.73
C ARG A 397 -0.80 4.93 32.17
N LYS A 398 -0.63 3.62 32.40
CA LYS A 398 -0.60 3.02 33.73
C LYS A 398 0.77 2.49 34.13
N ASN A 399 1.70 2.34 33.18
CA ASN A 399 2.98 1.66 33.34
C ASN A 399 2.83 0.25 33.94
N GLU A 400 1.72 -0.43 33.61
CA GLU A 400 1.42 -1.79 34.04
C GLU A 400 1.45 -2.73 32.84
N LEU A 401 1.98 -3.94 33.04
CA LEU A 401 1.94 -4.98 32.02
C LEU A 401 0.49 -5.43 31.81
N GLN A 402 0.00 -5.32 30.57
CA GLN A 402 -1.36 -5.69 30.20
C GLN A 402 -1.37 -6.61 28.99
N GLU A 403 -2.15 -7.68 29.09
CA GLU A 403 -2.44 -8.56 27.95
C GLU A 403 -3.64 -8.06 27.15
N LYS A 404 -3.48 -7.94 25.83
CA LYS A 404 -4.59 -7.67 24.90
C LYS A 404 -4.50 -8.58 23.68
N HIS A 405 -5.66 -8.79 23.03
CA HIS A 405 -5.70 -9.39 21.71
C HIS A 405 -5.42 -8.32 20.65
N VAL A 406 -4.41 -8.55 19.83
CA VAL A 406 -4.14 -7.74 18.64
C VAL A 406 -4.72 -8.44 17.44
N LEU A 407 -5.54 -7.72 16.67
CA LEU A 407 -6.07 -8.18 15.39
C LEU A 407 -5.03 -7.92 14.30
N TRP A 408 -4.89 -8.88 13.40
CA TRP A 408 -4.03 -8.78 12.23
C TRP A 408 -4.64 -9.56 11.07
N PHE A 409 -4.23 -9.29 9.83
CA PHE A 409 -4.83 -9.93 8.66
C PHE A 409 -3.83 -10.85 7.97
N LYS A 410 -4.20 -12.11 7.78
CA LYS A 410 -3.38 -13.13 7.13
C LYS A 410 -3.82 -13.31 5.68
N THR A 411 -2.87 -13.30 4.75
CA THR A 411 -3.04 -13.80 3.38
C THR A 411 -2.22 -15.09 3.19
N GLN A 412 -2.15 -15.60 1.96
CA GLN A 412 -1.30 -16.73 1.62
C GLN A 412 0.20 -16.45 1.85
N TYR A 413 0.66 -15.22 1.64
CA TYR A 413 2.09 -14.87 1.65
C TYR A 413 2.44 -13.67 2.53
N THR A 414 1.46 -13.06 3.20
CA THR A 414 1.66 -11.83 3.96
C THR A 414 0.87 -11.82 5.27
N ARG A 415 1.42 -11.12 6.27
CA ARG A 415 0.76 -10.80 7.54
C ARG A 415 0.67 -9.29 7.66
N HIS A 416 -0.53 -8.74 7.68
CA HIS A 416 -0.74 -7.30 7.77
C HIS A 416 -1.08 -6.88 9.20
N VAL A 417 -0.41 -5.84 9.69
CA VAL A 417 -0.73 -5.11 10.92
C VAL A 417 -0.81 -3.62 10.63
N CYS A 418 -1.48 -2.85 11.48
CA CYS A 418 -1.51 -1.39 11.38
C CYS A 418 -0.89 -0.73 12.60
N LEU A 419 -0.21 0.37 12.37
CA LEU A 419 0.14 1.39 13.34
C LEU A 419 -0.66 2.64 13.01
N VAL A 420 -0.95 3.45 14.01
CA VAL A 420 -1.70 4.70 13.87
C VAL A 420 -0.86 5.88 14.39
N SER A 421 -1.43 7.09 14.35
CA SER A 421 -0.78 8.28 14.89
C SER A 421 -0.31 8.06 16.33
N ASP A 422 1.00 8.15 16.55
CA ASP A 422 1.64 7.83 17.83
C ASP A 422 1.26 8.81 18.94
N ASP A 423 1.04 10.08 18.55
CA ASP A 423 0.64 11.17 19.45
C ASP A 423 -0.85 11.16 19.79
N SER A 424 -1.62 10.18 19.29
CA SER A 424 -3.06 10.09 19.49
C SER A 424 -3.44 9.16 20.64
N GLN A 425 -4.63 9.39 21.22
CA GLN A 425 -5.20 8.48 22.21
C GLN A 425 -5.35 7.05 21.67
N LEU A 426 -5.67 6.91 20.38
CA LEU A 426 -5.72 5.61 19.70
C LEU A 426 -4.33 4.96 19.59
N GLY A 427 -3.30 5.75 19.29
CA GLY A 427 -1.90 5.30 19.23
C GLY A 427 -1.45 4.67 20.53
N LEU A 428 -1.70 5.36 21.64
CA LEU A 428 -1.43 4.83 22.99
C LEU A 428 -2.17 3.54 23.32
N ASP A 429 -3.32 3.29 22.66
CA ASP A 429 -4.16 2.10 22.86
C ASP A 429 -3.89 0.95 21.85
N VAL A 430 -3.15 1.21 20.77
CA VAL A 430 -2.90 0.27 19.66
C VAL A 430 -1.42 -0.04 19.49
N ASN A 431 -0.58 0.98 19.27
CA ASN A 431 0.82 0.82 18.84
C ASN A 431 1.65 -0.07 19.79
N PRO A 432 1.60 0.07 21.13
CA PRO A 432 2.41 -0.75 22.04
C PRO A 432 2.16 -2.26 21.89
N TRP A 433 0.89 -2.65 21.74
CA TRP A 433 0.53 -4.06 21.56
C TRP A 433 0.89 -4.57 20.17
N VAL A 434 0.79 -3.73 19.13
CA VAL A 434 1.24 -4.10 17.78
C VAL A 434 2.76 -4.31 17.75
N PHE A 435 3.55 -3.46 18.40
CA PHE A 435 5.00 -3.68 18.52
C PHE A 435 5.33 -4.94 19.32
N SER A 436 4.58 -5.24 20.39
CA SER A 436 4.72 -6.51 21.11
C SER A 436 4.43 -7.73 20.22
N LEU A 437 3.41 -7.67 19.36
CA LEU A 437 3.12 -8.69 18.36
C LEU A 437 4.26 -8.86 17.34
N LEU A 438 4.82 -7.75 16.86
CA LEU A 438 5.97 -7.79 15.93
C LEU A 438 7.19 -8.45 16.58
N LYS A 439 7.53 -8.08 17.82
CA LYS A 439 8.60 -8.72 18.60
C LYS A 439 8.37 -10.23 18.76
N TYR A 440 7.13 -10.61 19.10
CA TYR A 440 6.75 -12.01 19.21
C TYR A 440 6.97 -12.79 17.90
N TRP A 441 6.60 -12.22 16.75
CA TRP A 441 6.87 -12.85 15.45
C TRP A 441 8.36 -12.95 15.13
N LEU A 442 9.14 -11.90 15.40
CA LEU A 442 10.58 -11.93 15.15
C LEU A 442 11.31 -12.96 16.04
N LYS A 443 10.87 -13.13 17.28
CA LYS A 443 11.40 -14.18 18.18
C LYS A 443 11.14 -15.57 17.64
N ALA A 444 9.96 -15.83 17.08
CA ALA A 444 9.64 -17.10 16.44
C ALA A 444 10.50 -17.36 15.19
N VAL A 445 10.87 -16.29 14.48
CA VAL A 445 11.72 -16.35 13.28
C VAL A 445 13.17 -16.64 13.63
N PHE A 446 13.68 -16.11 14.75
CA PHE A 446 15.09 -16.23 15.14
C PHE A 446 15.60 -17.69 15.25
N VAL A 447 14.83 -18.58 15.88
CA VAL A 447 15.28 -19.94 16.23
C VAL A 447 15.80 -20.76 15.02
N PRO A 448 15.08 -20.88 13.89
CA PRO A 448 15.53 -21.70 12.76
C PRO A 448 16.60 -21.06 11.86
N VAL A 449 16.87 -19.76 11.98
CA VAL A 449 17.80 -19.05 11.07
C VAL A 449 18.95 -18.35 11.78
N ASN A 450 19.04 -18.43 13.12
CA ASN A 450 20.20 -17.94 13.84
C ASN A 450 21.46 -18.63 13.31
N ARG A 451 22.39 -17.83 12.78
CA ARG A 451 23.63 -18.32 12.20
C ARG A 451 24.77 -17.36 12.47
N GLN A 452 25.96 -17.92 12.40
CA GLN A 452 27.21 -17.18 12.45
C GLN A 452 27.74 -16.96 11.02
N PHE A 453 27.86 -15.70 10.58
CA PHE A 453 28.29 -15.34 9.22
C PHE A 453 29.00 -13.98 9.15
N SER A 454 29.78 -13.74 8.10
CA SER A 454 30.38 -12.42 7.86
C SER A 454 29.46 -11.59 6.95
N VAL A 455 28.87 -10.52 7.47
CA VAL A 455 28.06 -9.58 6.64
C VAL A 455 28.91 -9.05 5.50
N CYS A 456 30.21 -8.80 5.73
CA CYS A 456 31.10 -8.29 4.70
C CYS A 456 31.40 -9.28 3.58
N GLU A 457 31.74 -10.53 3.93
CA GLU A 457 31.99 -11.55 2.90
C GLU A 457 30.73 -11.80 2.08
N ASN A 458 29.56 -11.85 2.75
CA ASN A 458 28.28 -11.99 2.08
C ASN A 458 27.99 -10.81 1.14
N ILE A 459 28.17 -9.56 1.59
CA ILE A 459 28.01 -8.38 0.73
C ILE A 459 28.92 -8.48 -0.50
N LEU A 460 30.21 -8.80 -0.32
CA LEU A 460 31.16 -8.89 -1.43
C LEU A 460 30.78 -10.01 -2.42
N GLN A 461 30.38 -11.18 -1.90
CA GLN A 461 29.95 -12.32 -2.70
C GLN A 461 28.69 -12.00 -3.50
N TYR A 462 27.65 -11.48 -2.85
CA TYR A 462 26.38 -11.18 -3.50
C TYR A 462 26.50 -9.97 -4.44
N ALA A 463 27.24 -8.93 -4.06
CA ALA A 463 27.52 -7.80 -4.94
C ALA A 463 28.26 -8.24 -6.20
N THR A 464 29.31 -9.08 -6.09
CA THR A 464 30.02 -9.66 -7.24
C THR A 464 29.07 -10.41 -8.17
N SER A 465 28.23 -11.29 -7.61
CA SER A 465 27.26 -12.07 -8.38
C SER A 465 26.24 -11.19 -9.09
N LYS A 466 25.60 -10.25 -8.36
CA LYS A 466 24.56 -9.38 -8.92
C LYS A 466 25.16 -8.38 -9.91
N LEU A 467 26.27 -7.72 -9.61
CA LEU A 467 26.94 -6.81 -10.55
C LEU A 467 27.27 -7.52 -11.86
N THR A 468 27.78 -8.76 -11.78
CA THR A 468 28.08 -9.57 -12.97
C THR A 468 26.83 -9.84 -13.82
N GLN A 469 25.70 -10.12 -13.17
CA GLN A 469 24.41 -10.29 -13.83
C GLN A 469 23.88 -8.98 -14.44
N TYR A 470 23.93 -7.88 -13.69
CA TYR A 470 23.43 -6.57 -14.11
C TYR A 470 24.20 -6.01 -15.33
N PHE A 471 25.52 -6.08 -15.30
CA PHE A 471 26.37 -5.55 -16.38
C PHE A 471 26.69 -6.59 -17.46
N LYS A 472 26.26 -7.85 -17.29
CA LYS A 472 26.54 -8.98 -18.21
C LYS A 472 28.03 -9.14 -18.51
N ARG A 473 28.85 -8.87 -17.50
CA ARG A 473 30.31 -8.91 -17.57
C ARG A 473 30.83 -9.32 -16.20
N GLU A 474 31.90 -10.10 -16.16
CA GLU A 474 32.54 -10.45 -14.90
C GLU A 474 33.01 -9.18 -14.16
N ILE A 475 32.45 -8.94 -12.98
CA ILE A 475 32.80 -7.82 -12.11
C ILE A 475 33.06 -8.37 -10.73
N ASN A 476 34.33 -8.40 -10.35
CA ASN A 476 34.75 -8.79 -9.01
C ASN A 476 34.95 -7.56 -8.13
N VAL A 477 34.36 -7.55 -6.93
CA VAL A 477 34.57 -6.48 -5.95
C VAL A 477 35.51 -6.91 -4.82
N LYS A 478 36.22 -5.94 -4.24
CA LYS A 478 37.05 -6.09 -3.04
C LYS A 478 36.82 -4.91 -2.09
N LEU A 479 37.00 -5.15 -0.80
CA LEU A 479 37.04 -4.10 0.21
C LEU A 479 38.49 -3.58 0.34
N ILE A 480 38.67 -2.26 0.31
CA ILE A 480 39.96 -1.59 0.51
C ILE A 480 39.88 -0.61 1.68
N ASP A 481 41.01 -0.40 2.35
CA ASP A 481 41.15 0.60 3.40
C ASP A 481 41.25 2.02 2.82
N THR A 482 40.88 3.01 3.62
CA THR A 482 41.11 4.42 3.34
C THR A 482 42.00 5.04 4.42
N ASP A 483 42.39 6.31 4.24
CA ASP A 483 43.14 7.05 5.25
C ASP A 483 42.39 7.19 6.59
N ASN A 484 41.06 7.04 6.57
CA ASN A 484 40.24 7.03 7.76
C ASN A 484 39.94 5.59 8.21
N GLN A 485 40.39 5.22 9.41
CA GLN A 485 40.20 3.87 9.97
C GLN A 485 38.74 3.41 10.10
N PHE A 486 37.78 4.34 10.14
CA PHE A 486 36.34 4.08 10.23
C PHE A 486 35.65 4.05 8.87
N VAL A 487 36.38 4.32 7.78
CA VAL A 487 35.85 4.36 6.42
C VAL A 487 36.64 3.41 5.53
N LYS A 488 35.93 2.55 4.83
CA LYS A 488 36.48 1.65 3.81
C LYS A 488 35.79 1.91 2.48
N LYS A 489 36.27 1.28 1.41
CA LYS A 489 35.60 1.34 0.10
C LYS A 489 35.45 -0.04 -0.51
N ILE A 490 34.27 -0.35 -1.04
CA ILE A 490 34.09 -1.50 -1.93
C ILE A 490 34.37 -1.03 -3.35
N VAL A 491 35.42 -1.55 -3.96
CA VAL A 491 35.88 -1.20 -5.32
C VAL A 491 35.89 -2.41 -6.23
N GLN A 492 35.72 -2.18 -7.52
CA GLN A 492 36.01 -3.17 -8.55
C GLN A 492 37.50 -3.54 -8.54
N LYS A 493 37.84 -4.82 -8.74
CA LYS A 493 39.23 -5.27 -8.87
C LYS A 493 39.86 -4.73 -10.15
N GLU A 494 41.12 -4.28 -10.05
CA GLU A 494 41.84 -3.61 -11.14
C GLU A 494 42.01 -4.44 -12.42
N ALA A 495 42.06 -5.77 -12.31
CA ALA A 495 42.10 -6.68 -13.47
C ALA A 495 40.88 -6.51 -14.39
N ASP A 496 39.74 -6.04 -13.86
CA ASP A 496 38.49 -5.83 -14.60
C ASP A 496 38.32 -4.38 -15.09
N LEU A 497 39.24 -3.45 -14.78
CA LEU A 497 39.16 -2.04 -15.23
C LEU A 497 39.61 -1.85 -16.70
N GLN A 498 40.23 -2.88 -17.32
CA GLN A 498 40.81 -2.76 -18.67
C GLN A 498 39.79 -2.63 -19.82
N ASN A 499 38.47 -2.79 -19.59
CA ASN A 499 37.45 -2.71 -20.66
C ASN A 499 36.51 -1.48 -20.57
N GLY A 500 36.98 -0.33 -20.11
CA GLY A 500 36.25 0.95 -20.17
C GLY A 500 35.19 1.17 -19.06
N GLU A 501 34.46 2.28 -19.15
CA GLU A 501 33.39 2.66 -18.19
C GLU A 501 32.26 1.62 -18.14
N LEU A 502 31.76 1.35 -16.92
CA LEU A 502 30.59 0.49 -16.71
C LEU A 502 29.33 1.20 -17.21
N LYS A 503 28.94 0.90 -18.46
CA LYS A 503 27.66 1.31 -19.01
C LYS A 503 26.60 0.27 -18.64
N ILE A 504 25.52 0.72 -18.01
CA ILE A 504 24.33 -0.11 -17.83
C ILE A 504 23.91 -0.55 -19.24
N PRO A 505 23.83 -1.87 -19.55
CA PRO A 505 23.33 -2.31 -20.84
C PRO A 505 21.96 -1.68 -21.01
N GLN A 506 21.74 -0.89 -22.06
CA GLN A 506 20.49 -0.15 -22.27
C GLN A 506 19.31 -1.13 -22.23
N THR A 507 18.71 -1.28 -21.05
CA THR A 507 17.36 -1.76 -20.88
C THR A 507 16.50 -0.53 -21.07
N ASN A 508 15.74 -0.49 -22.16
CA ASN A 508 14.83 0.61 -22.47
C ASN A 508 13.97 0.90 -21.24
N ILE A 509 14.21 2.06 -20.62
CA ILE A 509 13.40 2.60 -19.52
C ILE A 509 12.62 3.77 -20.11
N ASP A 510 11.30 3.71 -19.96
CA ASP A 510 10.42 4.83 -20.27
C ASP A 510 10.21 5.72 -19.01
N GLN A 511 9.66 6.91 -19.23
CA GLN A 511 9.38 7.90 -18.18
C GLN A 511 8.23 7.50 -17.23
N SER A 512 7.79 6.23 -17.21
CA SER A 512 6.86 5.71 -16.20
C SER A 512 7.55 4.96 -15.05
N GLY A 513 8.88 4.80 -15.09
CA GLY A 513 9.64 4.10 -14.02
C GLY A 513 9.26 2.63 -13.88
N LEU A 514 8.86 2.01 -15.01
CA LEU A 514 8.53 0.60 -15.08
C LEU A 514 9.44 -0.09 -16.09
N ILE A 515 10.48 -0.75 -15.58
CA ILE A 515 11.14 -1.83 -16.31
C ILE A 515 10.12 -2.96 -16.54
N LEU A 516 9.64 -3.08 -17.79
CA LEU A 516 8.99 -4.29 -18.31
C LEU A 516 9.89 -4.94 -19.36
N ALA A 517 10.99 -5.50 -18.88
CA ALA A 517 11.59 -6.66 -19.53
C ALA A 517 11.97 -7.64 -18.43
N ARG A 518 11.37 -8.83 -18.43
CA ARG A 518 11.91 -9.95 -17.65
C ARG A 518 13.36 -10.17 -18.15
N PRO A 519 14.34 -10.47 -17.27
CA PRO A 519 15.74 -10.71 -17.66
C PRO A 519 15.91 -11.70 -18.83
N ASP A 520 14.92 -12.59 -19.03
CA ASP A 520 14.90 -13.64 -20.04
C ASP A 520 13.96 -13.38 -21.23
N SER A 521 13.33 -12.20 -21.32
CA SER A 521 12.42 -11.85 -22.42
C SER A 521 13.15 -11.26 -23.63
N PHE A 522 12.60 -11.47 -24.83
CA PHE A 522 13.09 -10.85 -26.06
C PHE A 522 12.96 -9.32 -25.99
N ALA A 523 14.09 -8.62 -26.14
CA ALA A 523 14.14 -7.15 -26.20
C ALA A 523 14.77 -6.75 -27.55
N PRO A 524 13.98 -6.18 -28.49
CA PRO A 524 14.49 -5.69 -29.77
C PRO A 524 15.59 -4.65 -29.60
N ALA A 525 16.71 -4.82 -30.30
CA ALA A 525 17.70 -3.74 -30.44
C ALA A 525 17.06 -2.58 -31.21
N THR A 526 17.33 -1.34 -30.79
CA THR A 526 16.61 -0.17 -31.30
C THR A 526 17.55 0.99 -31.55
N ASP A 527 17.46 1.58 -32.75
CA ASP A 527 18.15 2.81 -33.13
C ASP A 527 17.14 3.93 -33.38
N ILE A 528 17.50 5.16 -33.00
CA ILE A 528 16.68 6.35 -33.22
C ILE A 528 17.50 7.40 -33.98
N ILE A 529 16.95 7.88 -35.08
CA ILE A 529 17.51 8.98 -35.88
C ILE A 529 16.57 10.17 -35.75
N ALA A 530 17.07 11.30 -35.21
CA ALA A 530 16.29 12.51 -34.97
C ALA A 530 16.93 13.70 -35.68
N ASN A 531 16.57 13.88 -36.96
CA ASN A 531 17.13 14.90 -37.85
C ASN A 531 15.96 15.74 -38.42
N ASP A 532 15.76 15.67 -39.74
CA ASP A 532 14.57 16.21 -40.41
C ASP A 532 13.32 15.36 -40.23
N LYS A 533 13.50 14.09 -39.91
CA LYS A 533 12.47 13.15 -39.49
C LYS A 533 12.90 12.51 -38.20
N TYR A 534 11.93 12.03 -37.44
CA TYR A 534 12.17 11.16 -36.30
C TYR A 534 11.91 9.72 -36.75
N ILE A 535 12.94 8.90 -36.81
CA ILE A 535 12.87 7.53 -37.32
C ILE A 535 13.33 6.56 -36.24
N ILE A 536 12.52 5.54 -35.98
CA ILE A 536 12.84 4.44 -35.06
C ILE A 536 13.06 3.19 -35.89
N TYR A 537 14.20 2.53 -35.72
CA TYR A 537 14.51 1.21 -36.28
C TYR A 537 14.57 0.19 -35.16
N MET A 538 13.89 -0.94 -35.30
CA MET A 538 13.87 -2.00 -34.29
C MET A 538 14.10 -3.36 -34.92
N ASP A 539 15.06 -4.12 -34.38
CA ASP A 539 15.33 -5.50 -34.81
C ASP A 539 14.27 -6.46 -34.25
N VAL A 540 13.33 -6.86 -35.11
CA VAL A 540 12.23 -7.80 -34.82
C VAL A 540 12.29 -9.06 -35.72
N PRO A 541 13.43 -9.76 -35.81
CA PRO A 541 13.59 -10.86 -36.76
C PRO A 541 12.67 -12.05 -36.47
N GLY A 542 11.86 -12.42 -37.47
CA GLY A 542 10.90 -13.52 -37.37
C GLY A 542 9.58 -13.14 -36.70
N ILE A 543 9.22 -11.86 -36.74
CA ILE A 543 7.91 -11.33 -36.31
C ILE A 543 7.24 -10.72 -37.54
N ASN A 544 5.96 -11.04 -37.74
CA ASN A 544 5.17 -10.45 -38.81
C ASN A 544 4.64 -9.07 -38.38
N GLU A 545 4.33 -8.21 -39.35
CA GLU A 545 3.78 -6.88 -39.07
C GLU A 545 2.43 -6.95 -38.32
N GLU A 546 1.63 -7.98 -38.60
CA GLU A 546 0.36 -8.25 -37.91
C GLU A 546 0.51 -8.65 -36.42
N ASP A 547 1.69 -9.18 -36.04
CA ASP A 547 2.01 -9.51 -34.63
C ASP A 547 2.59 -8.29 -33.88
N ILE A 548 2.69 -7.12 -34.53
CA ILE A 548 3.08 -5.85 -33.92
C ILE A 548 1.85 -4.97 -33.71
N GLU A 549 1.60 -4.62 -32.45
CA GLU A 549 0.58 -3.65 -32.10
C GLU A 549 1.23 -2.30 -31.76
N MET A 550 0.73 -1.23 -32.36
CA MET A 550 1.21 0.12 -32.09
C MET A 550 0.08 1.02 -31.59
N TYR A 551 0.32 1.68 -30.47
CA TYR A 551 -0.61 2.61 -29.85
C TYR A 551 0.06 3.96 -29.60
N ARG A 552 -0.73 5.03 -29.61
CA ARG A 552 -0.28 6.37 -29.22
C ARG A 552 -1.06 6.85 -28.01
N GLN A 553 -0.37 7.26 -26.96
CA GLN A 553 -0.93 7.94 -25.80
C GLN A 553 -0.21 9.26 -25.60
N ASN A 554 -0.87 10.39 -25.93
CA ASN A 554 -0.28 11.73 -25.92
C ASN A 554 1.02 11.81 -26.75
N VAL A 555 2.15 12.11 -26.10
CA VAL A 555 3.48 12.20 -26.72
C VAL A 555 4.24 10.86 -26.75
N VAL A 556 3.62 9.75 -26.31
CA VAL A 556 4.25 8.43 -26.20
C VAL A 556 3.67 7.43 -27.22
N THR A 557 4.55 6.82 -28.01
CA THR A 557 4.22 5.70 -28.92
C THR A 557 4.61 4.41 -28.25
N ILE A 558 3.68 3.48 -28.14
CA ILE A 558 3.87 2.16 -27.53
C ILE A 558 3.85 1.14 -28.65
N VAL A 559 4.91 0.33 -28.74
CA VAL A 559 5.07 -0.78 -29.69
C VAL A 559 5.07 -2.07 -28.88
N LYS A 560 4.13 -2.97 -29.16
CA LYS A 560 4.03 -4.30 -28.54
C LYS A 560 4.22 -5.37 -29.59
N GLY A 561 4.76 -6.50 -29.20
CA GLY A 561 4.81 -7.68 -30.06
C GLY A 561 5.21 -8.93 -29.32
N ASN A 562 5.12 -10.08 -29.98
CA ASN A 562 5.50 -11.37 -29.40
C ASN A 562 6.36 -12.18 -30.36
N ARG A 563 7.59 -12.48 -29.94
CA ARG A 563 8.48 -13.36 -30.70
C ARG A 563 8.26 -14.81 -30.29
N LYS A 564 7.46 -15.54 -31.07
CA LYS A 564 7.15 -16.96 -30.84
C LYS A 564 8.38 -17.85 -31.08
N LYS A 565 8.45 -18.98 -30.36
CA LYS A 565 9.43 -20.04 -30.62
C LYS A 565 9.09 -20.70 -31.97
N PRO A 566 10.09 -21.04 -32.80
CA PRO A 566 9.86 -21.71 -34.09
C PRO A 566 9.63 -23.23 -33.97
N TYR A 567 9.53 -23.75 -32.74
CA TYR A 567 9.37 -25.17 -32.43
C TYR A 567 8.32 -25.35 -31.33
N GLN A 568 7.70 -26.53 -31.29
CA GLN A 568 6.71 -26.89 -30.27
C GLN A 568 7.40 -27.24 -28.96
N GLU A 569 6.67 -27.19 -27.84
CA GLU A 569 7.25 -27.43 -26.51
C GLU A 569 7.80 -28.85 -26.36
N GLU A 570 7.20 -29.84 -27.01
CA GLU A 570 7.65 -31.24 -26.99
C GLU A 570 9.05 -31.43 -27.63
N GLN A 571 9.52 -30.44 -28.40
CA GLN A 571 10.84 -30.44 -29.03
C GLN A 571 11.90 -29.77 -28.14
N SER A 572 11.55 -29.27 -26.94
CA SER A 572 12.49 -28.61 -26.03
C SER A 572 13.65 -29.49 -25.62
N ASP A 573 13.38 -30.78 -25.42
CA ASP A 573 14.34 -31.76 -24.89
C ASP A 573 15.39 -32.16 -25.95
N HIS A 574 15.15 -31.78 -27.20
CA HIS A 574 16.06 -32.00 -28.32
C HIS A 574 16.89 -30.75 -28.67
N ILE A 575 16.76 -29.66 -27.92
CA ILE A 575 17.54 -28.44 -28.11
C ILE A 575 18.96 -28.67 -27.62
N LYS A 576 19.92 -28.79 -28.55
CA LYS A 576 21.35 -28.92 -28.23
C LYS A 576 22.01 -27.60 -27.83
N LYS A 577 21.48 -26.47 -28.32
CA LYS A 577 21.98 -25.11 -28.03
C LYS A 577 20.89 -24.08 -28.34
N GLN A 578 20.76 -23.06 -27.49
CA GLN A 578 19.80 -21.97 -27.65
C GLN A 578 20.46 -20.62 -27.40
N GLU A 579 20.45 -19.75 -28.41
CA GLU A 579 20.95 -18.37 -28.31
C GLU A 579 19.85 -17.33 -28.60
N ARG A 580 18.82 -17.74 -29.35
CA ARG A 580 17.69 -16.90 -29.72
C ARG A 580 16.81 -16.63 -28.49
N LYS A 581 16.48 -15.36 -28.29
CA LYS A 581 15.51 -14.92 -27.28
C LYS A 581 14.11 -14.90 -27.87
N TYR A 582 13.12 -15.21 -27.03
CA TYR A 582 11.70 -15.30 -27.40
C TYR A 582 10.84 -14.62 -26.33
N GLY A 583 9.56 -14.40 -26.65
CA GLY A 583 8.57 -13.86 -25.73
C GLY A 583 8.01 -12.50 -26.15
N GLU A 584 7.09 -12.03 -25.32
CA GLU A 584 6.42 -10.75 -25.47
C GLU A 584 7.36 -9.58 -25.11
N PHE A 585 7.23 -8.49 -25.87
CA PHE A 585 7.91 -7.24 -25.61
C PHE A 585 6.94 -6.07 -25.70
N THR A 586 7.25 -5.00 -24.98
CA THR A 586 6.56 -3.71 -25.07
C THR A 586 7.59 -2.62 -24.92
N LEU A 587 7.66 -1.71 -25.90
CA LEU A 587 8.60 -0.60 -25.94
C LEU A 587 7.86 0.72 -26.13
N SER A 588 8.17 1.71 -25.31
CA SER A 588 7.53 3.03 -25.32
C SER A 588 8.53 4.10 -25.76
N PHE A 589 8.14 4.94 -26.70
CA PHE A 589 8.95 6.01 -27.28
C PHE A 589 8.27 7.36 -27.09
N ARG A 590 8.89 8.26 -26.33
CA ARG A 590 8.45 9.66 -26.30
C ARG A 590 8.93 10.35 -27.56
N ILE A 591 7.98 10.84 -28.36
CA ILE A 591 8.28 11.56 -29.60
C ILE A 591 8.37 13.05 -29.25
N PRO A 592 9.45 13.74 -29.64
CA PRO A 592 9.61 15.16 -29.36
C PRO A 592 8.48 15.99 -29.97
N GLU A 593 8.16 17.13 -29.33
CA GLU A 593 6.99 17.95 -29.66
C GLU A 593 7.06 18.58 -31.06
N ASN A 594 8.27 18.80 -31.58
CA ASN A 594 8.50 19.31 -32.93
C ASN A 594 8.24 18.29 -34.07
N PHE A 595 7.72 17.10 -33.76
CA PHE A 595 7.32 16.08 -34.73
C PHE A 595 5.83 15.76 -34.59
N GLU A 596 5.23 15.37 -35.72
CA GLU A 596 3.80 15.06 -35.83
C GLU A 596 3.35 14.06 -34.75
N ARG A 597 2.13 14.26 -34.26
CA ARG A 597 1.56 13.44 -33.17
C ARG A 597 1.33 11.98 -33.56
N LYS A 598 1.24 11.67 -34.85
CA LYS A 598 1.04 10.32 -35.39
C LYS A 598 2.18 9.97 -36.35
N TRP A 599 2.59 8.71 -36.38
CA TRP A 599 3.55 8.25 -37.38
C TRP A 599 2.93 8.33 -38.78
N LYS A 600 3.75 8.73 -39.75
CA LYS A 600 3.36 8.79 -41.16
C LYS A 600 3.50 7.43 -41.84
N HIS A 601 4.50 6.67 -41.43
CA HIS A 601 4.79 5.36 -42.00
C HIS A 601 5.28 4.41 -40.91
N PHE A 602 4.80 3.17 -40.96
CA PHE A 602 5.36 2.05 -40.22
C PHE A 602 5.38 0.83 -41.15
N GLY A 603 6.33 -0.07 -40.94
CA GLY A 603 6.41 -1.33 -41.69
C GLY A 603 7.63 -2.15 -41.28
N ILE A 604 7.58 -3.45 -41.56
CA ILE A 604 8.70 -4.37 -41.31
C ILE A 604 9.34 -4.78 -42.63
N GLU A 605 10.64 -4.59 -42.75
CA GLU A 605 11.42 -5.03 -43.91
C GLU A 605 12.65 -5.80 -43.42
N ASN A 606 12.86 -7.01 -43.95
CA ASN A 606 14.01 -7.87 -43.60
C ASN A 606 14.21 -8.10 -42.08
N GLY A 607 13.11 -8.13 -41.32
CA GLY A 607 13.13 -8.30 -39.86
C GLY A 607 13.44 -7.03 -39.08
N VAL A 608 13.43 -5.86 -39.72
CA VAL A 608 13.60 -4.55 -39.08
C VAL A 608 12.30 -3.76 -39.19
N LEU A 609 11.72 -3.41 -38.04
CA LEU A 609 10.58 -2.51 -37.95
C LEU A 609 11.07 -1.07 -38.07
N LYS A 610 10.50 -0.31 -39.00
CA LYS A 610 10.79 1.10 -39.21
C LYS A 610 9.54 1.93 -38.92
N ILE A 611 9.67 2.94 -38.05
CA ILE A 611 8.59 3.89 -37.72
C ILE A 611 9.08 5.30 -38.03
N VAL A 612 8.29 6.09 -38.77
CA VAL A 612 8.69 7.42 -39.26
C VAL A 612 7.68 8.49 -38.82
N TYR A 613 8.18 9.56 -38.21
CA TYR A 613 7.45 10.80 -37.92
C TYR A 613 8.07 11.95 -38.70
N GLU A 614 7.23 12.84 -39.23
CA GLU A 614 7.67 14.08 -39.88
C GLU A 614 7.66 15.23 -38.88
N LYS A 615 8.39 16.30 -39.20
CA LYS A 615 8.34 17.54 -38.41
C LYS A 615 6.92 18.11 -38.43
N ASP A 616 6.45 18.57 -37.28
CA ASP A 616 5.17 19.26 -37.21
C ASP A 616 5.29 20.60 -37.94
N LYS A 617 4.35 20.91 -38.84
CA LYS A 617 4.43 22.09 -39.71
C LYS A 617 3.95 23.37 -39.02
N ASP A 618 3.25 23.24 -37.89
CA ASP A 618 2.62 24.36 -37.19
C ASP A 618 3.53 25.00 -36.11
N ASP A 619 4.70 24.44 -35.82
CA ASP A 619 5.62 24.87 -34.74
C ASP A 619 6.85 25.69 -35.20
N ILE A 620 6.82 26.27 -36.41
CA ILE A 620 7.81 27.30 -36.80
C ILE A 620 7.35 28.65 -36.26
N VAL A 621 7.51 28.89 -34.96
CA VAL A 621 7.45 30.25 -34.40
C VAL A 621 8.87 30.82 -34.39
N PRO A 622 9.16 31.92 -35.13
CA PRO A 622 10.50 32.50 -35.14
C PRO A 622 10.84 33.07 -33.76
N ASN A 623 12.02 32.69 -33.24
CA ASN A 623 12.62 33.25 -32.02
C ASN A 623 12.71 34.79 -32.13
N LYS A 624 11.76 35.49 -31.51
CA LYS A 624 11.74 36.96 -31.43
C LYS A 624 11.24 37.46 -30.08
N PHE A 625 11.64 36.86 -28.96
CA PHE A 625 11.42 37.45 -27.63
C PHE A 625 12.52 37.09 -26.64
N PHE A 626 13.76 37.53 -26.89
CA PHE A 626 14.74 37.78 -25.83
C PHE A 626 15.67 38.91 -26.29
N ASN A 627 15.18 40.13 -26.16
CA ASN A 627 15.98 41.35 -25.95
C ASN A 627 14.99 42.51 -25.80
N GLN A 628 14.64 42.84 -24.56
CA GLN A 628 14.37 44.22 -24.16
C GLN A 628 14.27 44.32 -22.63
N ASN A 629 14.85 45.42 -22.13
CA ASN A 629 14.86 45.98 -20.78
C ASN A 629 16.13 45.58 -20.00
N GLU A 630 17.21 46.38 -19.99
CA GLU A 630 17.32 47.78 -19.48
C GLU A 630 16.74 47.95 -18.08
#